data_AF-A0A7R9QM10-F1
#
_entry.id   AF-A0A7R9QM10-F1
#
_cell.length_a   1.000
_cell.length_b   1.000
_cell.length_c   1.000
_cell.angle_alpha   90.00
_cell.angle_beta   90.00
_cell.angle_gamma   90.00
#
_symmetry.space_group_name_H-M   'P 1'
#
loop_
_entity.id
_entity.type
_entity.pdbx_description
1 polymer ?
#
loop_
_entity_poly.entity_id
_entity_poly.type
_entity_poly.pdbx_seq_one_letter_code
_entity_poly.pdbx_strand_id
1 'polypeptide(L)'
;MYMRFATRIHCCHLAPPADMAFDGLGGVLAHTEYPRYGGDLHVDDDENWALHFDPRNASGHGLGLEHSCDPESIMFPNTGGYNHNYSLNHNDIHAIRLLYG
;
A
#
# COMPACT_ATOMS: atom_id res chain seq x y z
N MET A 1 -4.08 11.64 -3.57
CA MET A 1 -3.48 10.84 -2.50
C MET A 1 -4.00 11.31 -1.14
N TYR A 2 -5.09 10.69 -0.73
CA TYR A 2 -5.58 10.69 0.64
C TYR A 2 -5.58 9.24 1.16
N MET A 3 -5.34 9.08 2.46
CA MET A 3 -5.53 7.79 3.14
C MET A 3 -6.95 7.75 3.71
N ARG A 4 -7.68 6.65 3.51
CA ARG A 4 -9.01 6.43 4.07
C ARG A 4 -9.11 5.03 4.68
N PHE A 5 -9.72 4.95 5.84
CA PHE A 5 -10.09 3.69 6.47
C PHE A 5 -11.48 3.29 6.00
N ALA A 6 -11.68 2.02 5.67
CA ALA A 6 -12.97 1.51 5.25
C ALA A 6 -13.11 0.04 5.61
N THR A 7 -14.33 -0.42 5.83
CA THR A 7 -14.66 -1.84 6.05
C THR A 7 -15.33 -2.41 4.81
N ARG A 8 -14.94 -3.63 4.39
CA ARG A 8 -15.64 -4.42 3.36
C ARG A 8 -15.78 -3.70 2.00
N ILE A 9 -16.99 -3.70 1.42
CA ILE A 9 -17.32 -3.02 0.17
C ILE A 9 -17.36 -1.52 0.42
N HIS A 10 -16.38 -0.79 -0.13
CA HIS A 10 -16.30 0.65 -0.03
C HIS A 10 -16.25 1.28 -1.42
N CYS A 11 -16.96 2.41 -1.57
CA CYS A 11 -17.35 2.95 -2.85
C CYS A 11 -16.18 3.70 -3.53
N CYS A 12 -15.30 2.97 -4.18
CA CYS A 12 -14.51 3.51 -5.29
C CYS A 12 -15.43 3.64 -6.51
N HIS A 13 -15.40 4.78 -7.19
CA HIS A 13 -16.33 5.11 -8.28
C HIS A 13 -16.15 4.15 -9.47
N LEU A 14 -17.15 3.29 -9.67
CA LEU A 14 -17.24 2.16 -10.61
C LEU A 14 -16.82 0.86 -9.93
N ALA A 15 -17.82 0.00 -9.70
CA ALA A 15 -17.72 -1.31 -9.04
C ALA A 15 -16.32 -1.92 -9.18
N PRO A 16 -15.52 -1.97 -8.09
CA PRO A 16 -14.26 -2.65 -8.18
C PRO A 16 -14.51 -4.11 -8.59
N PRO A 17 -13.57 -4.75 -9.31
CA PRO A 17 -13.60 -6.21 -9.39
C PRO A 17 -13.66 -6.74 -7.94
N ALA A 18 -14.32 -7.88 -7.72
CA ALA A 18 -14.61 -8.43 -6.39
C ALA A 18 -13.37 -8.53 -5.46
N ASP A 19 -12.20 -8.47 -6.08
CA ASP A 19 -10.83 -8.44 -5.60
C ASP A 19 -10.40 -7.15 -4.86
N MET A 20 -11.21 -6.08 -4.80
CA MET A 20 -10.94 -4.88 -3.96
C MET A 20 -11.93 -4.69 -2.80
N ALA A 21 -12.80 -5.66 -2.54
CA ALA A 21 -13.57 -5.64 -1.30
C ALA A 21 -12.70 -6.19 -0.18
N PHE A 22 -12.65 -5.50 0.96
CA PHE A 22 -12.02 -6.08 2.14
C PHE A 22 -12.81 -7.29 2.64
N ASP A 23 -12.11 -8.30 3.14
CA ASP A 23 -12.61 -9.62 3.51
C ASP A 23 -12.69 -9.84 5.04
N GLY A 24 -12.32 -8.82 5.82
CA GLY A 24 -12.29 -8.87 7.28
C GLY A 24 -10.96 -9.42 7.80
N LEU A 25 -10.95 -9.79 9.08
CA LEU A 25 -9.71 -10.04 9.82
C LEU A 25 -8.83 -11.18 9.27
N GLY A 26 -7.56 -10.89 8.98
CA GLY A 26 -6.51 -11.79 8.51
C GLY A 26 -6.31 -11.86 6.99
N GLY A 27 -6.93 -10.95 6.22
CA GLY A 27 -7.02 -11.01 4.76
C GLY A 27 -6.33 -9.85 4.03
N VAL A 28 -7.07 -9.14 3.18
CA VAL A 28 -6.60 -7.97 2.44
C VAL A 28 -6.42 -6.79 3.39
N LEU A 29 -5.18 -6.50 3.77
CA LEU A 29 -4.87 -5.44 4.73
C LEU A 29 -5.14 -4.02 4.18
N ALA A 30 -4.78 -3.78 2.91
CA ALA A 30 -4.90 -2.48 2.27
C ALA A 30 -4.76 -2.62 0.75
N HIS A 31 -5.29 -1.66 0.01
CA HIS A 31 -4.95 -1.45 -1.40
C HIS A 31 -4.69 0.01 -1.69
N THR A 32 -3.96 0.28 -2.76
CA THR A 32 -3.71 1.64 -3.23
C THR A 32 -4.03 1.75 -4.71
N GLU A 33 -4.73 2.80 -5.06
CA GLU A 33 -5.00 3.12 -6.46
C GLU A 33 -3.74 3.67 -7.11
N TYR A 34 -3.44 3.26 -8.34
CA TYR A 34 -2.33 3.85 -9.09
C TYR A 34 -2.53 5.36 -9.32
N PRO A 35 -1.46 6.15 -9.55
CA PRO A 35 -1.53 7.61 -9.69
C PRO A 35 -2.60 8.09 -10.69
N ARG A 36 -2.79 7.34 -11.79
CA ARG A 36 -3.77 7.66 -12.84
C ARG A 36 -5.23 7.70 -12.36
N TYR A 37 -5.52 7.12 -11.20
CA TYR A 37 -6.85 7.06 -10.59
C TYR A 37 -6.98 7.91 -9.31
N GLY A 38 -5.90 8.53 -8.83
CA GLY A 38 -5.94 9.42 -7.67
C GLY A 38 -4.86 9.13 -6.63
N GLY A 39 -4.29 7.92 -6.62
CA GLY A 39 -3.27 7.55 -5.65
C GLY A 39 -3.82 7.28 -4.24
N ASP A 40 -5.12 7.00 -4.10
CA ASP A 40 -5.76 6.90 -2.80
C ASP A 40 -5.48 5.53 -2.16
N LEU A 41 -5.13 5.56 -0.88
CA LEU A 41 -4.79 4.38 -0.07
C LEU A 41 -5.99 4.05 0.82
N HIS A 42 -6.55 2.87 0.61
CA HIS A 42 -7.62 2.31 1.43
C HIS A 42 -7.07 1.23 2.35
N VAL A 43 -7.54 1.27 3.60
CA VAL A 43 -6.98 0.49 4.70
C VAL A 43 -8.17 -0.21 5.39
N ASP A 44 -8.18 -1.54 5.45
CA ASP A 44 -9.26 -2.38 6.02
C ASP A 44 -9.45 -2.26 7.54
N ASP A 45 -10.40 -1.44 8.00
CA ASP A 45 -10.60 -1.10 9.42
C ASP A 45 -10.85 -2.31 10.35
N ASP A 46 -11.09 -3.50 9.80
CA ASP A 46 -11.19 -4.77 10.54
C ASP A 46 -9.82 -5.35 10.99
N GLU A 47 -8.67 -4.79 10.55
CA GLU A 47 -7.32 -5.30 10.80
C GLU A 47 -6.57 -4.65 11.98
N ASN A 48 -5.68 -5.43 12.62
CA ASN A 48 -4.75 -4.91 13.63
C ASN A 48 -3.44 -4.43 12.98
N TRP A 49 -3.44 -3.17 12.55
CA TRP A 49 -2.39 -2.48 11.78
C TRP A 49 -0.98 -2.61 12.33
N ALA A 50 -0.83 -2.58 13.65
CA ALA A 50 0.47 -2.48 14.29
C ALA A 50 1.36 -3.71 14.07
N LEU A 51 0.77 -4.84 13.65
CA LEU A 51 1.46 -6.11 13.57
C LEU A 51 1.87 -6.51 12.15
N HIS A 52 1.15 -6.07 11.11
CA HIS A 52 1.28 -6.66 9.77
C HIS A 52 1.28 -5.68 8.60
N PHE A 53 1.13 -4.36 8.85
CA PHE A 53 1.02 -3.38 7.77
C PHE A 53 2.03 -2.26 7.87
N ASP A 54 2.80 -2.04 6.79
CA ASP A 54 3.61 -0.84 6.63
C ASP A 54 2.96 0.10 5.59
N PRO A 55 2.40 1.26 6.01
CA PRO A 55 1.73 2.16 5.09
C PRO A 55 2.65 2.74 4.01
N ARG A 56 3.97 2.68 4.19
CA ARG A 56 4.94 3.18 3.20
C ARG A 56 4.95 2.34 1.93
N ASN A 57 4.81 1.01 2.04
CA ASN A 57 4.75 0.11 0.87
C ASN A 57 3.52 0.46 0.01
N ALA A 58 2.35 0.51 0.64
CA ALA A 58 1.10 0.85 -0.04
C ALA A 58 1.15 2.25 -0.66
N SER A 59 1.67 3.23 0.09
CA SER A 59 1.88 4.60 -0.42
C SER A 59 2.80 4.65 -1.65
N GLY A 60 3.79 3.76 -1.74
CA GLY A 60 4.65 3.64 -2.93
C GLY A 60 3.87 3.31 -4.20
N HIS A 61 2.89 2.42 -4.14
CA HIS A 61 1.99 2.14 -5.27
C HIS A 61 1.17 3.37 -5.68
N GLY A 62 0.74 4.17 -4.70
CA GLY A 62 0.05 5.46 -4.93
C GLY A 62 0.93 6.51 -5.63
N LEU A 63 2.26 6.36 -5.51
CA LEU A 63 3.28 7.15 -6.22
C LEU A 63 3.76 6.45 -7.51
N GLY A 64 3.19 5.30 -7.86
CA GLY A 64 3.54 4.56 -9.08
C GLY A 64 4.76 3.65 -8.98
N LEU A 65 5.26 3.36 -7.78
CA LEU A 65 6.27 2.34 -7.57
C LEU A 65 5.63 0.94 -7.63
N GLU A 66 6.34 -0.02 -8.20
CA GLU A 66 5.95 -1.44 -8.21
C GLU A 66 6.71 -2.24 -7.15
N HIS A 67 6.31 -3.49 -6.92
CA HIS A 67 7.01 -4.37 -5.99
C HIS A 67 8.46 -4.61 -6.38
N SER A 68 9.33 -4.67 -5.37
CA SER A 68 10.74 -5.01 -5.52
C SER A 68 10.99 -6.46 -5.11
N CYS A 69 11.96 -7.10 -5.77
CA CYS A 69 12.47 -8.42 -5.36
C CYS A 69 13.54 -8.32 -4.24
N ASP A 70 13.95 -7.11 -3.88
CA ASP A 70 14.92 -6.84 -2.81
C ASP A 70 14.22 -6.95 -1.44
N PRO A 71 14.60 -7.90 -0.57
CA PRO A 71 13.98 -8.10 0.75
C PRO A 71 14.08 -6.88 1.68
N GLU A 72 15.07 -6.01 1.44
CA GLU A 72 15.30 -4.80 2.24
C GLU A 72 14.54 -3.58 1.69
N SER A 73 13.89 -3.71 0.53
CA SER A 73 13.09 -2.64 -0.07
C SER A 73 11.76 -2.47 0.66
N ILE A 74 11.35 -1.22 0.80
CA ILE A 74 10.03 -0.93 1.36
C ILE A 74 8.90 -1.44 0.46
N MET A 75 9.19 -1.65 -0.84
CA MET A 75 8.29 -2.23 -1.84
C MET A 75 8.37 -3.75 -1.91
N PHE A 76 9.06 -4.42 -0.99
CA PHE A 76 9.03 -5.89 -0.89
C PHE A 76 7.60 -6.35 -0.50
N PRO A 77 7.01 -7.36 -1.18
CA PRO A 77 5.60 -7.70 -1.02
C PRO A 77 5.23 -8.30 0.34
N ASN A 78 6.20 -8.84 1.09
CA ASN A 78 5.95 -9.43 2.41
C ASN A 78 6.85 -8.76 3.45
N THR A 79 6.49 -7.54 3.85
CA THR A 79 7.17 -6.85 4.94
C THR A 79 6.62 -7.36 6.28
N GLY A 80 7.52 -7.71 7.21
CA GLY A 80 7.18 -8.25 8.52
C GLY A 80 6.53 -7.26 9.49
N GLY A 81 5.61 -6.43 9.01
CA GLY A 81 4.94 -5.37 9.77
C GLY A 81 5.71 -4.04 9.79
N TYR A 82 5.14 -3.08 10.50
CA TYR A 82 5.68 -1.72 10.60
C TYR A 82 6.97 -1.68 11.44
N ASN A 83 8.06 -1.24 10.83
CA ASN A 83 9.32 -0.96 11.54
C ASN A 83 9.57 0.56 11.62
N HIS A 84 9.42 1.13 12.83
CA HIS A 84 9.62 2.57 13.06
C HIS A 84 11.04 3.04 12.71
N ASN A 85 12.05 2.18 12.85
CA ASN A 85 13.45 2.50 12.57
C ASN A 85 13.87 2.21 11.12
N TYR A 86 12.92 1.84 10.26
CA TYR A 86 13.21 1.57 8.86
C TYR A 86 13.66 2.83 8.12
N SER A 87 14.76 2.72 7.39
CA SER A 87 15.29 3.76 6.51
C SER A 87 15.15 3.30 5.07
N LEU A 88 14.72 4.21 4.18
CA LEU A 88 14.56 3.90 2.76
C LEU A 88 15.86 3.37 2.17
N ASN A 89 15.78 2.27 1.42
CA ASN A 89 16.94 1.72 0.77
C ASN A 89 17.33 2.59 -0.46
N HIS A 90 18.54 2.38 -0.97
CA HIS A 90 19.02 3.14 -2.14
C HIS A 90 18.16 2.92 -3.40
N ASN A 91 17.64 1.70 -3.58
CA ASN A 91 16.83 1.32 -4.74
C ASN A 91 15.46 2.01 -4.75
N ASP A 92 14.82 2.16 -3.59
CA ASP A 92 13.55 2.85 -3.37
C ASP A 92 13.70 4.33 -3.71
N ILE A 93 14.79 4.95 -3.21
CA ILE A 93 15.14 6.35 -3.50
C ILE A 93 15.43 6.54 -5.00
N HIS A 94 16.14 5.60 -5.61
CA HIS A 94 16.43 5.66 -7.04
C HIS A 94 15.15 5.51 -7.88
N ALA A 95 14.30 4.55 -7.54
CA ALA A 95 13.05 4.28 -8.26
C ALA A 95 12.11 5.48 -8.23
N ILE A 96 11.93 6.14 -7.09
CA ILE A 96 11.06 7.31 -7.01
C ILE A 96 11.63 8.50 -7.80
N ARG A 97 12.96 8.67 -7.82
CA ARG A 97 13.63 9.71 -8.62
C ARG A 97 13.52 9.46 -10.13
N LEU A 98 13.46 8.20 -10.57
CA LEU A 98 13.22 7.90 -11.98
C LEU A 98 11.81 8.35 -12.44
N LEU A 99 10.84 8.34 -11.53
CA LEU A 99 9.47 8.78 -11.82
C LEU A 99 9.31 10.30 -11.75
N TYR A 100 9.99 10.97 -10.80
CA TYR A 100 9.68 12.35 -10.45
C TYR A 100 10.85 13.36 -10.55
N GLY A 101 12.09 12.92 -10.76
CA GLY A 101 13.29 13.77 -10.74
C GLY A 101 13.79 14.09 -9.34
#